data_AF-A0A950Z6Q7-F1
#
_entry.id   AF-A0A950Z6Q7-F1
#
_cell.length_a   1.000
_cell.length_b   1.000
_cell.length_c   1.000
_cell.angle_alpha   90.00
_cell.angle_beta   90.00
_cell.angle_gamma   90.00
#
_symmetry.space_group_name_H-M   'P 1'
#
loop_
_entity.id
_entity.type
_entity.pdbx_description
1 polymer ?
#
loop_
_entity_poly.entity_id
_entity_poly.type
_entity_poly.pdbx_seq_one_letter_code
_entity_poly.pdbx_strand_id
1 'polypeptide(L)'
;MSTDPQPGKIPLPDRPNLRHLRDQAKDLLKTGAAKSITDAQFRIAHLYGFASWPKLKAHVESFEEIGELKQAIDVNDLAKVKTMLTRNPALHSAPLGYGKDGPLTWVAECRVPLGPPGPVRLSMAEWMITHGSNVHQGGDGPLMRAALNGFRVPMMELLVTHGADVNAMWHGHFPIIFAPCESMDPVALKWLLDHGADPNLRDPRQSAAGRSYPGTALDYLVASYTRSLERLSACIDVLLEAGGETRYDAPAVLALLRGRLDTLADLIDADPGLVNKSFSELD
;
A
#
# COMPACT_ATOMS: atom_id res chain seq x y z
N MET A 1 -10.16 25.60 -9.61
CA MET A 1 -11.45 25.43 -10.33
C MET A 1 -11.62 23.95 -10.59
N SER A 2 -12.58 23.30 -9.91
CA SER A 2 -12.73 21.84 -9.84
C SER A 2 -12.73 21.15 -11.19
N THR A 3 -11.92 20.09 -11.27
CA THR A 3 -11.92 19.05 -12.30
C THR A 3 -12.95 17.96 -12.04
N ASP A 4 -13.80 18.12 -11.02
CA ASP A 4 -14.78 17.10 -10.64
C ASP A 4 -15.98 17.05 -11.60
N PRO A 5 -16.46 15.83 -11.92
CA PRO A 5 -17.62 15.62 -12.76
C PRO A 5 -18.91 16.15 -12.10
N GLN A 6 -19.68 16.94 -12.86
CA GLN A 6 -21.00 17.45 -12.45
C GLN A 6 -22.04 16.29 -12.38
N PRO A 7 -22.97 16.30 -11.41
CA PRO A 7 -23.98 15.24 -11.24
C PRO A 7 -24.92 15.15 -12.46
N GLY A 8 -25.16 13.91 -12.94
CA GLY A 8 -26.04 13.61 -14.10
C GLY A 8 -25.33 13.20 -15.39
N LYS A 9 -24.02 12.90 -15.34
CA LYS A 9 -23.18 12.60 -16.52
C LYS A 9 -22.54 11.21 -16.44
N ILE A 10 -22.23 10.62 -17.59
CA ILE A 10 -21.66 9.26 -17.68
C ILE A 10 -20.20 9.32 -17.21
N PRO A 11 -19.76 8.46 -16.26
CA PRO A 11 -18.37 8.41 -15.87
C PRO A 11 -17.49 7.94 -17.04
N LEU A 12 -16.27 8.45 -17.13
CA LEU A 12 -15.29 7.91 -18.08
C LEU A 12 -15.04 6.43 -17.77
N PRO A 13 -14.77 5.60 -18.80
CA PRO A 13 -14.30 4.24 -18.58
C PRO A 13 -13.01 4.23 -17.76
N ASP A 14 -12.77 3.15 -17.00
CA ASP A 14 -11.56 3.00 -16.15
C ASP A 14 -10.23 3.16 -16.92
N ARG A 15 -10.25 2.88 -18.22
CA ARG A 15 -9.13 3.11 -19.16
C ARG A 15 -9.61 3.95 -20.33
N PRO A 16 -9.73 5.27 -20.15
CA PRO A 16 -10.17 6.12 -21.23
C PRO A 16 -9.09 6.16 -22.32
N ASN A 17 -9.51 6.18 -23.59
CA ASN A 17 -8.60 6.15 -24.73
C ASN A 17 -8.94 7.28 -25.71
N LEU A 18 -7.97 8.14 -26.01
CA LEU A 18 -8.20 9.31 -26.86
C LEU A 18 -8.63 8.97 -28.28
N ARG A 19 -8.11 7.87 -28.85
CA ARG A 19 -8.49 7.44 -30.20
C ARG A 19 -9.97 7.05 -30.23
N HIS A 20 -10.43 6.28 -29.24
CA HIS A 20 -11.84 5.89 -29.15
C HIS A 20 -12.77 7.12 -29.04
N LEU A 21 -12.43 8.10 -28.20
CA LEU A 21 -13.20 9.34 -28.06
C LEU A 21 -13.22 10.18 -29.35
N ARG A 22 -12.11 10.20 -30.10
CA ARG A 22 -12.06 10.86 -31.41
C ARG A 22 -12.91 10.15 -32.46
N ASP A 23 -12.96 8.83 -32.42
CA ASP A 23 -13.76 8.05 -33.36
C ASP A 23 -15.27 8.20 -33.05
N GLN A 24 -15.67 8.23 -31.78
CA GLN A 24 -17.03 8.61 -31.37
C GLN A 24 -17.42 10.01 -31.90
N ALA A 25 -16.51 10.99 -31.84
CA ALA A 25 -16.77 12.34 -32.35
C ALA A 25 -17.03 12.35 -33.86
N LYS A 26 -16.28 11.52 -34.61
CA LYS A 26 -16.50 11.37 -36.06
C LYS A 26 -17.84 10.69 -36.35
N ASP A 27 -18.27 9.74 -35.55
CA ASP A 27 -19.53 9.05 -35.76
C ASP A 27 -20.75 9.94 -35.46
N LEU A 28 -20.66 10.84 -34.47
CA LEU A 28 -21.66 11.90 -34.26
C LEU A 28 -21.77 12.84 -35.48
N LEU A 29 -20.64 13.12 -36.15
CA LEU A 29 -20.63 13.93 -37.36
C LEU A 29 -21.27 13.17 -38.54
N LYS A 30 -20.95 11.89 -38.73
CA LYS A 30 -21.52 11.05 -39.81
C LYS A 30 -23.03 10.85 -39.67
N THR A 31 -23.52 10.71 -38.45
CA THR A 31 -24.95 10.49 -38.15
C THR A 31 -25.78 11.78 -38.19
N GLY A 32 -25.15 12.94 -38.40
CA GLY A 32 -25.82 14.24 -38.38
C GLY A 32 -26.18 14.74 -36.98
N ALA A 33 -25.79 14.02 -35.92
CA ALA A 33 -26.05 14.38 -34.53
C ALA A 33 -25.20 15.59 -34.04
N ALA A 34 -24.14 15.94 -34.79
CA ALA A 34 -23.33 17.13 -34.56
C ALA A 34 -23.11 17.90 -35.87
N LYS A 35 -23.09 19.23 -35.79
CA LYS A 35 -22.98 20.14 -36.96
C LYS A 35 -21.54 20.30 -37.46
N SER A 36 -20.56 20.01 -36.61
CA SER A 36 -19.13 20.08 -36.91
C SER A 36 -18.35 19.15 -35.98
N ILE A 37 -17.09 18.86 -36.32
CA ILE A 37 -16.22 18.06 -35.45
C ILE A 37 -16.01 18.72 -34.08
N THR A 38 -15.95 20.05 -34.03
CA THR A 38 -15.79 20.81 -32.78
C THR A 38 -17.04 20.70 -31.91
N ASP A 39 -18.23 20.76 -32.50
CA ASP A 39 -19.51 20.52 -31.80
C ASP A 39 -19.58 19.08 -31.28
N ALA A 40 -19.18 18.08 -32.09
CA ALA A 40 -19.13 16.69 -31.68
C ALA A 40 -18.17 16.46 -30.49
N GLN A 41 -16.96 17.02 -30.55
CA GLN A 41 -15.97 16.96 -29.47
C GLN A 41 -16.46 17.65 -28.19
N PHE A 42 -17.12 18.81 -28.32
CA PHE A 42 -17.72 19.51 -27.18
C PHE A 42 -18.81 18.68 -26.50
N ARG A 43 -19.68 18.05 -27.29
CA ARG A 43 -20.75 17.16 -26.80
C ARG A 43 -20.18 15.96 -26.05
N ILE A 44 -19.15 15.31 -26.58
CA ILE A 44 -18.47 14.19 -25.90
C ILE A 44 -17.81 14.65 -24.61
N ALA A 45 -17.10 15.78 -24.62
CA ALA A 45 -16.53 16.34 -23.39
C ALA A 45 -17.61 16.58 -22.33
N HIS A 46 -18.73 17.18 -22.71
CA HIS A 46 -19.85 17.44 -21.82
C HIS A 46 -20.54 16.17 -21.33
N LEU A 47 -20.66 15.13 -22.16
CA LEU A 47 -21.22 13.83 -21.81
C LEU A 47 -20.46 13.18 -20.65
N TYR A 48 -19.13 13.32 -20.65
CA TYR A 48 -18.23 12.75 -19.66
C TYR A 48 -17.89 13.67 -18.48
N GLY A 49 -18.57 14.81 -18.33
CA GLY A 49 -18.33 15.72 -17.19
C GLY A 49 -17.40 16.89 -17.44
N PHE A 50 -16.76 16.98 -18.60
CA PHE A 50 -15.74 17.99 -18.88
C PHE A 50 -16.31 19.24 -19.55
N ALA A 51 -15.85 20.41 -19.11
CA ALA A 51 -16.29 21.70 -19.65
C ALA A 51 -15.81 21.95 -21.09
N SER A 52 -14.78 21.25 -21.56
CA SER A 52 -14.26 21.39 -22.92
C SER A 52 -13.48 20.15 -23.36
N TRP A 53 -13.35 19.97 -24.68
CA TRP A 53 -12.55 18.90 -25.26
C TRP A 53 -11.07 18.95 -24.83
N PRO A 54 -10.38 20.11 -24.79
CA PRO A 54 -9.01 20.17 -24.26
C PRO A 54 -8.88 19.67 -22.82
N LYS A 55 -9.87 19.92 -21.94
CA LYS A 55 -9.85 19.42 -20.56
C LYS A 55 -10.04 17.92 -20.48
N LEU A 56 -11.00 17.36 -21.23
CA LEU A 56 -11.16 15.91 -21.36
C LEU A 56 -9.87 15.30 -21.91
N LYS A 57 -9.32 15.89 -22.97
CA LYS A 57 -8.12 15.40 -23.64
C LYS A 57 -6.93 15.32 -22.68
N ALA A 58 -6.63 16.41 -21.98
CA ALA A 58 -5.54 16.47 -21.01
C ALA A 58 -5.73 15.46 -19.87
N HIS A 59 -6.97 15.24 -19.42
CA HIS A 59 -7.28 14.24 -18.40
C HIS A 59 -7.00 12.82 -18.90
N VAL A 60 -7.41 12.48 -20.11
CA VAL A 60 -7.12 11.15 -20.70
C VAL A 60 -5.62 10.96 -20.94
N GLU A 61 -4.92 11.97 -21.47
CA GLU A 61 -3.46 11.94 -21.65
C GLU A 61 -2.73 11.71 -20.32
N SER A 62 -3.22 12.29 -19.23
CA SER A 62 -2.63 12.05 -17.90
C SER A 62 -2.73 10.58 -17.47
N PHE A 63 -3.81 9.87 -17.79
CA PHE A 63 -3.93 8.44 -17.50
C PHE A 63 -3.02 7.58 -18.38
N GLU A 64 -2.88 7.95 -19.66
CA GLU A 64 -1.96 7.27 -20.57
C GLU A 64 -0.51 7.43 -20.07
N GLU A 65 -0.09 8.62 -19.65
CA GLU A 65 1.25 8.86 -19.07
C GLU A 65 1.48 8.09 -17.77
N ILE A 66 0.49 8.02 -16.87
CA ILE A 66 0.61 7.23 -15.63
C ILE A 66 0.73 5.73 -15.96
N GLY A 67 -0.03 5.25 -16.94
CA GLY A 67 0.05 3.86 -17.41
C GLY A 67 1.41 3.52 -18.03
N GLU A 68 1.96 4.42 -18.85
CA GLU A 68 3.30 4.30 -19.41
C GLU A 68 4.40 4.33 -18.34
N LEU A 69 4.25 5.20 -17.33
CA LEU A 69 5.18 5.29 -16.21
C LEU A 69 5.16 3.98 -15.42
N LYS A 70 3.96 3.48 -15.10
CA LYS A 70 3.81 2.19 -14.43
C LYS A 70 4.48 1.06 -15.22
N GLN A 71 4.27 1.00 -16.53
CA GLN A 71 4.89 -0.01 -17.37
C GLN A 71 6.43 0.10 -17.36
N ALA A 72 6.96 1.31 -17.48
CA ALA A 72 8.41 1.56 -17.42
C ALA A 72 8.99 1.11 -16.07
N ILE A 73 8.28 1.38 -14.97
CA ILE A 73 8.64 0.86 -13.64
C ILE A 73 8.60 -0.67 -13.64
N ASP A 74 7.51 -1.30 -14.09
CA ASP A 74 7.33 -2.76 -14.08
C ASP A 74 8.45 -3.52 -14.80
N VAL A 75 9.00 -2.95 -15.89
CA VAL A 75 10.11 -3.56 -16.66
C VAL A 75 11.50 -3.05 -16.27
N ASN A 76 11.62 -2.27 -15.20
CA ASN A 76 12.87 -1.65 -14.73
C ASN A 76 13.55 -0.74 -15.78
N ASP A 77 12.78 -0.06 -16.64
CA ASP A 77 13.32 0.91 -17.60
C ASP A 77 13.61 2.26 -16.91
N LEU A 78 14.75 2.31 -16.22
CA LEU A 78 15.19 3.50 -15.49
C LEU A 78 15.34 4.72 -16.40
N ALA A 79 15.82 4.55 -17.64
CA ALA A 79 16.02 5.66 -18.55
C ALA A 79 14.70 6.32 -18.96
N LYS A 80 13.68 5.51 -19.28
CA LYS A 80 12.34 6.00 -19.58
C LYS A 80 11.68 6.65 -18.37
N VAL A 81 11.80 6.04 -17.18
CA VAL A 81 11.32 6.63 -15.92
C VAL A 81 11.93 8.02 -15.72
N LYS A 82 13.26 8.15 -15.77
CA LYS A 82 13.94 9.45 -15.64
C LYS A 82 13.43 10.48 -16.65
N THR A 83 13.31 10.08 -17.92
CA THR A 83 12.83 10.95 -19.00
C THR A 83 11.41 11.45 -18.73
N MET A 84 10.51 10.55 -18.31
CA MET A 84 9.11 10.88 -18.05
C MET A 84 8.96 11.83 -16.86
N LEU A 85 9.59 11.51 -15.73
CA LEU A 85 9.49 12.34 -14.52
C LEU A 85 10.21 13.69 -14.67
N THR A 86 11.31 13.76 -15.43
CA THR A 86 11.97 15.04 -15.75
C THR A 86 11.09 15.91 -16.65
N ARG A 87 10.43 15.32 -17.66
CA ARG A 87 9.54 16.04 -18.58
C ARG A 87 8.25 16.50 -17.90
N ASN A 88 7.73 15.70 -16.99
CA ASN A 88 6.50 16.00 -16.25
C ASN A 88 6.70 15.73 -14.74
N PRO A 89 7.19 16.73 -13.97
CA PRO A 89 7.42 16.57 -12.54
C PRO A 89 6.16 16.24 -11.72
N ALA A 90 4.96 16.55 -12.22
CA ALA A 90 3.72 16.17 -11.55
C ALA A 90 3.54 14.64 -11.45
N LEU A 91 4.25 13.87 -12.27
CA LEU A 91 4.27 12.42 -12.17
C LEU A 91 4.88 11.92 -10.85
N HIS A 92 5.75 12.69 -10.18
CA HIS A 92 6.30 12.28 -8.88
C HIS A 92 5.21 12.00 -7.83
N SER A 93 4.05 12.64 -7.96
CA SER A 93 2.87 12.47 -7.10
C SER A 93 1.66 11.89 -7.86
N ALA A 94 1.88 11.26 -9.01
CA ALA A 94 0.79 10.66 -9.78
C ALA A 94 0.08 9.57 -8.95
N PRO A 95 -1.25 9.44 -9.04
CA PRO A 95 -2.01 8.46 -8.27
C PRO A 95 -1.71 7.02 -8.75
N LEU A 96 -0.62 6.45 -8.26
CA LEU A 96 -0.12 5.13 -8.62
C LEU A 96 0.06 4.25 -7.37
N GLY A 97 -0.15 2.95 -7.55
CA GLY A 97 0.00 1.94 -6.50
C GLY A 97 -1.17 1.83 -5.55
N TYR A 98 -0.97 1.05 -4.49
CA TYR A 98 -1.98 0.88 -3.44
C TYR A 98 -2.19 2.21 -2.72
N GLY A 99 -3.42 2.52 -2.32
CA GLY A 99 -3.77 3.84 -1.78
C GLY A 99 -3.69 5.00 -2.79
N LYS A 100 -3.17 4.77 -4.01
CA LYS A 100 -2.80 5.80 -4.99
C LYS A 100 -1.73 6.77 -4.45
N ASP A 101 -0.84 6.27 -3.60
CA ASP A 101 0.12 7.10 -2.84
C ASP A 101 1.22 7.71 -3.69
N GLY A 102 1.54 7.10 -4.82
CA GLY A 102 2.52 7.65 -5.74
C GLY A 102 3.40 6.60 -6.40
N PRO A 103 4.20 6.99 -7.41
CA PRO A 103 5.03 6.03 -8.09
C PRO A 103 6.17 5.48 -7.25
N LEU A 104 6.66 6.22 -6.23
CA LEU A 104 7.68 5.70 -5.33
C LEU A 104 7.15 4.51 -4.52
N THR A 105 5.89 4.57 -4.08
CA THR A 105 5.20 3.43 -3.44
C THR A 105 5.16 2.20 -4.35
N TRP A 106 4.91 2.39 -5.64
CA TRP A 106 4.91 1.29 -6.62
C TRP A 106 6.31 0.70 -6.85
N VAL A 107 7.34 1.55 -6.89
CA VAL A 107 8.74 1.12 -6.99
C VAL A 107 9.14 0.32 -5.75
N ALA A 108 8.85 0.83 -4.54
CA ALA A 108 9.22 0.22 -3.28
C ALA A 108 8.56 -1.16 -3.07
N GLU A 109 7.35 -1.34 -3.59
CA GLU A 109 6.63 -2.61 -3.48
C GLU A 109 7.32 -3.76 -4.23
N CYS A 110 8.12 -3.52 -5.28
CA CYS A 110 8.79 -4.60 -6.03
C CYS A 110 7.83 -5.76 -6.41
N ARG A 111 6.59 -5.41 -6.81
CA ARG A 111 5.55 -6.41 -7.17
C ARG A 111 5.79 -7.00 -8.55
N VAL A 112 6.35 -6.21 -9.46
CA VAL A 112 6.59 -6.59 -10.86
C VAL A 112 8.04 -6.24 -11.24
N PRO A 113 8.89 -7.25 -11.52
CA PRO A 113 8.71 -8.65 -11.12
C PRO A 113 8.69 -8.79 -9.59
N LEU A 114 7.98 -9.81 -9.08
CA LEU A 114 7.97 -10.11 -7.65
C LEU A 114 9.32 -10.70 -7.24
N GLY A 115 10.04 -10.02 -6.36
CA GLY A 115 11.30 -10.52 -5.82
C GLY A 115 12.15 -9.44 -5.16
N PRO A 116 13.38 -9.79 -4.71
CA PRO A 116 14.32 -8.84 -4.15
C PRO A 116 14.58 -7.65 -5.10
N PRO A 117 14.69 -6.41 -4.59
CA PRO A 117 15.00 -5.26 -5.42
C PRO A 117 16.41 -5.42 -6.01
N GLY A 118 16.50 -5.54 -7.34
CA GLY A 118 17.78 -5.49 -8.03
C GLY A 118 18.40 -4.09 -8.03
N PRO A 119 19.67 -3.93 -8.44
CA PRO A 119 20.36 -2.63 -8.45
C PRO A 119 19.59 -1.54 -9.20
N VAL A 120 18.99 -1.88 -10.35
CA VAL A 120 18.21 -0.93 -11.15
C VAL A 120 16.98 -0.42 -10.39
N ARG A 121 16.31 -1.29 -9.61
CA ARG A 121 15.13 -0.93 -8.83
C ARG A 121 15.51 0.02 -7.67
N LEU A 122 16.63 -0.25 -6.99
CA LEU A 122 17.15 0.62 -5.93
C LEU A 122 17.58 1.98 -6.49
N SER A 123 18.35 2.00 -7.58
CA SER A 123 18.74 3.26 -8.23
C SER A 123 17.53 4.05 -8.77
N MET A 124 16.45 3.37 -9.14
CA MET A 124 15.20 4.03 -9.53
C MET A 124 14.56 4.75 -8.34
N ALA A 125 14.43 4.07 -7.19
CA ALA A 125 13.89 4.67 -5.98
C ALA A 125 14.76 5.85 -5.50
N GLU A 126 16.07 5.66 -5.39
CA GLU A 126 17.04 6.68 -4.98
C GLU A 126 16.98 7.91 -5.89
N TRP A 127 16.97 7.69 -7.21
CA TRP A 127 16.87 8.79 -8.16
C TRP A 127 15.54 9.53 -8.02
N MET A 128 14.42 8.82 -7.88
CA MET A 128 13.11 9.45 -7.71
C MET A 128 13.06 10.30 -6.45
N ILE A 129 13.57 9.81 -5.32
CA ILE A 129 13.61 10.56 -4.05
C ILE A 129 14.45 11.82 -4.21
N THR A 130 15.68 11.69 -4.74
CA THR A 130 16.60 12.82 -4.94
C THR A 130 16.13 13.84 -5.98
N HIS A 131 15.11 13.50 -6.79
CA HIS A 131 14.58 14.35 -7.86
C HIS A 131 13.11 14.76 -7.65
N GLY A 132 12.56 14.60 -6.44
CA GLY A 132 11.30 15.22 -6.05
C GLY A 132 10.16 14.28 -5.65
N SER A 133 10.36 12.96 -5.66
CA SER A 133 9.41 12.05 -5.03
C SER A 133 9.51 12.18 -3.51
N ASN A 134 8.38 12.49 -2.87
CA ASN A 134 8.28 12.49 -1.42
C ASN A 134 8.41 11.06 -0.87
N VAL A 135 9.38 10.81 0.01
CA VAL A 135 9.57 9.52 0.68
C VAL A 135 8.36 9.16 1.57
N HIS A 136 7.67 10.17 2.11
CA HIS A 136 6.49 10.05 2.97
C HIS A 136 5.16 9.97 2.20
N GLN A 137 5.17 9.61 0.92
CA GLN A 137 3.97 9.44 0.10
C GLN A 137 2.93 8.54 0.80
N GLY A 138 1.70 9.05 1.00
CA GLY A 138 0.65 8.30 1.71
C GLY A 138 0.85 8.13 3.22
N GLY A 139 1.77 8.87 3.85
CA GLY A 139 2.19 8.62 5.23
C GLY A 139 3.16 7.44 5.31
N ASP A 140 4.25 7.53 4.54
CA ASP A 140 5.29 6.49 4.42
C ASP A 140 4.79 5.17 3.78
N GLY A 141 3.86 5.29 2.83
CA GLY A 141 3.41 4.22 1.95
C GLY A 141 4.55 3.43 1.28
N PRO A 142 5.64 4.06 0.78
CA PRO A 142 6.79 3.32 0.27
C PRO A 142 7.39 2.34 1.28
N LEU A 143 7.62 2.79 2.52
CA LEU A 143 8.19 1.93 3.57
C LEU A 143 7.19 0.87 4.00
N MET A 144 5.90 1.22 4.17
CA MET A 144 4.83 0.28 4.47
C MET A 144 4.81 -0.88 3.45
N ARG A 145 4.86 -0.57 2.14
CA ARG A 145 4.81 -1.60 1.09
C ARG A 145 6.09 -2.42 1.00
N ALA A 146 7.25 -1.82 1.26
CA ALA A 146 8.50 -2.54 1.34
C ALA A 146 8.50 -3.54 2.51
N ALA A 147 7.99 -3.11 3.68
CA ALA A 147 7.94 -3.89 4.92
C ALA A 147 7.02 -5.12 4.85
N LEU A 148 6.17 -5.26 3.82
CA LEU A 148 5.39 -6.48 3.61
C LEU A 148 6.24 -7.72 3.37
N ASN A 149 7.51 -7.62 2.96
CA ASN A 149 8.34 -8.82 2.72
C ASN A 149 9.82 -8.55 3.06
N GLY A 150 10.45 -9.46 3.80
CA GLY A 150 11.82 -9.33 4.29
C GLY A 150 12.87 -9.33 3.19
N PHE A 151 12.58 -9.92 2.02
CA PHE A 151 13.49 -9.81 0.88
C PHE A 151 13.62 -8.38 0.32
N ARG A 152 12.78 -7.44 0.78
CA ARG A 152 12.82 -6.02 0.40
C ARG A 152 13.56 -5.15 1.41
N VAL A 153 14.22 -5.74 2.43
CA VAL A 153 15.07 -5.00 3.37
C VAL A 153 16.01 -4.00 2.70
N PRO A 154 16.69 -4.30 1.56
CA PRO A 154 17.52 -3.29 0.89
C PRO A 154 16.74 -2.04 0.42
N MET A 155 15.46 -2.17 0.09
CA MET A 155 14.58 -1.03 -0.21
C MET A 155 14.18 -0.29 1.07
N MET A 156 13.91 -1.01 2.16
CA MET A 156 13.61 -0.41 3.48
C MET A 156 14.78 0.44 3.98
N GLU A 157 16.00 -0.09 3.90
CA GLU A 157 17.26 0.61 4.21
C GLU A 157 17.40 1.91 3.42
N LEU A 158 17.18 1.85 2.10
CA LEU A 158 17.24 3.03 1.23
C LEU A 158 16.20 4.08 1.65
N LEU A 159 14.96 3.66 1.90
CA LEU A 159 13.88 4.58 2.30
C LEU A 159 14.16 5.25 3.64
N VAL A 160 14.59 4.48 4.66
CA VAL A 160 14.94 5.02 5.98
C VAL A 160 16.17 5.92 5.93
N THR A 161 17.17 5.59 5.11
CA THR A 161 18.34 6.47 4.84
C THR A 161 17.90 7.82 4.27
N HIS A 162 16.79 7.84 3.52
CA HIS A 162 16.18 9.06 2.98
C HIS A 162 15.09 9.68 3.86
N GLY A 163 14.94 9.20 5.10
CA GLY A 163 14.09 9.83 6.11
C GLY A 163 12.74 9.17 6.34
N ALA A 164 12.43 8.04 5.70
CA ALA A 164 11.20 7.30 6.02
C ALA A 164 11.16 6.93 7.52
N ASP A 165 9.99 7.10 8.14
CA ASP A 165 9.81 6.87 9.57
C ASP A 165 9.21 5.47 9.83
N VAL A 166 9.94 4.63 10.57
CA VAL A 166 9.51 3.28 10.95
C VAL A 166 8.28 3.26 11.87
N ASN A 167 7.99 4.38 12.53
CA ASN A 167 6.83 4.60 13.39
C ASN A 167 5.72 5.41 12.70
N ALA A 168 5.84 5.68 11.40
CA ALA A 168 4.79 6.38 10.67
C ALA A 168 3.49 5.58 10.61
N MET A 169 2.41 6.32 10.36
CA MET A 169 1.09 5.75 10.15
C MET A 169 0.68 5.95 8.70
N TRP A 170 0.61 4.85 7.96
CA TRP A 170 0.08 4.86 6.60
C TRP A 170 -1.38 5.34 6.62
N HIS A 171 -1.65 6.36 5.81
CA HIS A 171 -2.90 7.14 5.81
C HIS A 171 -3.36 7.65 7.20
N GLY A 172 -2.41 7.88 8.11
CA GLY A 172 -2.65 8.39 9.46
C GLY A 172 -3.28 7.39 10.43
N HIS A 173 -3.26 6.09 10.08
CA HIS A 173 -3.94 5.09 10.90
C HIS A 173 -3.41 3.67 10.88
N PHE A 174 -2.60 3.30 9.89
CA PHE A 174 -2.02 1.96 9.84
C PHE A 174 -0.55 2.06 10.26
N PRO A 175 -0.18 1.69 11.50
CA PRO A 175 1.21 1.64 11.92
C PRO A 175 2.03 0.78 10.94
N ILE A 176 3.17 1.28 10.46
CA ILE A 176 3.99 0.56 9.47
C ILE A 176 4.41 -0.83 9.95
N ILE A 177 4.62 -1.00 11.26
CA ILE A 177 4.94 -2.29 11.87
C ILE A 177 3.86 -3.36 11.68
N PHE A 178 2.62 -3.01 11.32
CA PHE A 178 1.57 -3.99 11.02
C PHE A 178 1.77 -4.64 9.65
N ALA A 179 2.53 -4.04 8.73
CA ALA A 179 2.77 -4.59 7.40
C ALA A 179 3.40 -6.00 7.42
N PRO A 180 4.53 -6.24 8.12
CA PRO A 180 5.10 -7.58 8.20
C PRO A 180 4.23 -8.56 9.01
N CYS A 181 3.34 -8.08 9.88
CA CYS A 181 2.35 -8.92 10.55
C CYS A 181 1.26 -9.41 9.60
N GLU A 182 0.84 -8.58 8.62
CA GLU A 182 -0.13 -8.97 7.59
C GLU A 182 0.42 -10.08 6.68
N SER A 183 1.71 -10.03 6.35
CA SER A 183 2.39 -11.02 5.51
C SER A 183 3.05 -12.16 6.27
N MET A 184 3.06 -12.10 7.60
CA MET A 184 3.75 -13.03 8.49
C MET A 184 5.24 -13.17 8.15
N ASP A 185 5.93 -12.04 8.02
CA ASP A 185 7.34 -11.97 7.65
C ASP A 185 8.21 -11.56 8.84
N PRO A 186 8.83 -12.53 9.55
CA PRO A 186 9.63 -12.22 10.74
C PRO A 186 10.91 -11.46 10.41
N VAL A 187 11.40 -11.53 9.16
CA VAL A 187 12.62 -10.84 8.74
C VAL A 187 12.38 -9.34 8.63
N ALA A 188 11.32 -8.93 7.92
CA ALA A 188 10.93 -7.53 7.84
C ALA A 188 10.50 -6.97 9.20
N LEU A 189 9.77 -7.77 10.00
CA LEU A 189 9.36 -7.39 11.35
C LEU A 189 10.57 -7.11 12.25
N LYS A 190 11.52 -8.05 12.29
CA LYS A 190 12.75 -7.89 13.07
C LYS A 190 13.54 -6.68 12.60
N TRP A 191 13.64 -6.47 11.29
CA TRP A 191 14.35 -5.29 10.76
C TRP A 191 13.72 -3.98 11.24
N LEU A 192 12.40 -3.83 11.21
CA LEU A 192 11.72 -2.62 11.71
C LEU A 192 12.00 -2.39 13.20
N LEU A 193 11.93 -3.45 14.02
CA LEU A 193 12.18 -3.38 15.45
C LEU A 193 13.65 -3.02 15.76
N ASP A 194 14.60 -3.62 15.04
CA ASP A 194 16.03 -3.29 15.15
C ASP A 194 16.32 -1.81 14.77
N HIS A 195 15.42 -1.18 14.01
CA HIS A 195 15.48 0.24 13.62
C HIS A 195 14.59 1.16 14.48
N GLY A 196 14.08 0.66 15.62
CA GLY A 196 13.36 1.47 16.60
C GLY A 196 11.86 1.62 16.35
N ALA A 197 11.26 0.72 15.56
CA ALA A 197 9.80 0.63 15.51
C ALA A 197 9.24 0.23 16.89
N ASP A 198 8.18 0.90 17.31
CA ASP A 198 7.47 0.63 18.57
C ASP A 198 6.48 -0.53 18.36
N PRO A 199 6.69 -1.71 18.98
CA PRO A 199 5.78 -2.86 18.86
C PRO A 199 4.38 -2.58 19.43
N ASN A 200 4.25 -1.55 20.26
CA ASN A 200 3.03 -1.18 20.96
C ASN A 200 2.29 0.00 20.32
N LEU A 201 2.75 0.48 19.16
CA LEU A 201 2.07 1.53 18.41
C LEU A 201 0.68 1.07 17.96
N ARG A 202 -0.35 1.90 18.22
CA ARG A 202 -1.76 1.55 17.99
C ARG A 202 -2.40 2.44 16.91
N ASP A 203 -3.39 1.90 16.19
CA ASP A 203 -4.25 2.73 15.31
C ASP A 203 -5.08 3.69 16.20
N PRO A 204 -4.90 5.02 16.09
CA PRO A 204 -5.62 6.00 16.92
C PRO A 204 -7.14 5.99 16.67
N ARG A 205 -7.61 5.46 15.53
CA ARG A 205 -9.04 5.36 15.19
C ARG A 205 -9.73 4.16 15.82
N GLN A 206 -9.01 3.27 16.52
CA GLN A 206 -9.63 2.21 17.32
C GLN A 206 -10.67 2.76 18.31
N SER A 207 -10.48 3.98 18.81
CA SER A 207 -11.36 4.59 19.80
C SER A 207 -12.73 5.06 19.28
N ALA A 208 -12.94 5.14 17.95
CA ALA A 208 -14.05 5.94 17.40
C ALA A 208 -15.03 5.23 16.45
N ALA A 209 -14.81 3.99 15.98
CA ALA A 209 -15.63 3.48 14.85
C ALA A 209 -15.98 1.99 14.81
N GLY A 210 -15.74 1.21 15.86
CA GLY A 210 -16.30 -0.15 15.96
C GLY A 210 -15.78 -1.19 14.96
N ARG A 211 -14.84 -0.88 14.06
CA ARG A 211 -13.83 -1.79 13.48
C ARG A 211 -12.62 -0.98 12.99
N SER A 212 -11.50 -1.16 13.67
CA SER A 212 -10.14 -0.76 13.27
C SER A 212 -9.19 -1.78 13.93
N TYR A 213 -8.02 -2.01 13.31
CA TYR A 213 -7.03 -3.04 13.63
C TYR A 213 -6.86 -3.23 15.14
N PRO A 214 -6.94 -4.45 15.70
CA PRO A 214 -6.94 -4.64 17.14
C PRO A 214 -5.57 -4.27 17.73
N GLY A 215 -5.58 -3.34 18.68
CA GLY A 215 -4.50 -3.13 19.65
C GLY A 215 -3.12 -2.87 19.05
N THR A 216 -2.14 -3.61 19.57
CA THR A 216 -0.71 -3.56 19.20
C THR A 216 -0.41 -4.41 17.95
N ALA A 217 0.85 -4.44 17.52
CA ALA A 217 1.28 -5.33 16.44
C ALA A 217 1.03 -6.82 16.78
N LEU A 218 1.18 -7.20 18.05
CA LEU A 218 0.94 -8.56 18.52
C LEU A 218 -0.55 -8.90 18.54
N ASP A 219 -1.41 -7.96 18.95
CA ASP A 219 -2.87 -8.15 18.87
C ASP A 219 -3.34 -8.30 17.42
N TYR A 220 -2.80 -7.48 16.51
CA TYR A 220 -3.07 -7.59 15.08
C TYR A 220 -2.63 -8.94 14.50
N LEU A 221 -1.43 -9.40 14.88
CA LEU A 221 -0.88 -10.68 14.47
C LEU A 221 -1.75 -11.86 14.93
N VAL A 222 -2.15 -11.88 16.21
CA VAL A 222 -2.97 -12.97 16.78
C VAL A 222 -4.39 -13.00 16.18
N ALA A 223 -4.96 -11.83 15.89
CA ALA A 223 -6.28 -11.73 15.25
C ALA A 223 -6.26 -12.08 13.75
N SER A 224 -5.09 -12.18 13.13
CA SER A 224 -4.97 -12.50 11.71
C SER A 224 -5.32 -13.96 11.44
N TYR A 225 -6.30 -14.19 10.56
CA TYR A 225 -6.71 -15.54 10.15
C TYR A 225 -5.64 -16.19 9.26
N THR A 226 -4.68 -16.95 9.80
CA THR A 226 -3.60 -17.52 8.96
C THR A 226 -3.20 -18.97 9.24
N ARG A 227 -2.49 -19.54 8.26
CA ARG A 227 -2.32 -20.97 7.96
C ARG A 227 -0.89 -21.50 8.18
N SER A 228 0.04 -20.69 8.68
CA SER A 228 1.43 -21.09 8.95
C SER A 228 1.80 -20.83 10.42
N LEU A 229 1.71 -21.88 11.24
CA LEU A 229 2.03 -21.81 12.66
C LEU A 229 3.51 -21.46 12.92
N GLU A 230 4.41 -21.93 12.06
CA GLU A 230 5.85 -21.64 12.15
C GLU A 230 6.12 -20.13 12.03
N ARG A 231 5.60 -19.49 10.98
CA ARG A 231 5.82 -18.06 10.76
C ARG A 231 5.10 -17.20 11.80
N LEU A 232 3.91 -17.63 12.22
CA LEU A 232 3.17 -16.99 13.30
C LEU A 232 3.98 -17.02 14.60
N SER A 233 4.47 -18.21 14.97
CA SER A 233 5.30 -18.40 16.17
C SER A 233 6.56 -17.54 16.13
N ALA A 234 7.26 -17.50 14.98
CA ALA A 234 8.44 -16.65 14.81
C ALA A 234 8.13 -15.15 14.95
N CYS A 235 7.01 -14.66 14.37
CA CYS A 235 6.62 -13.26 14.51
C CYS A 235 6.20 -12.91 15.95
N ILE A 236 5.50 -13.83 16.65
CA ILE A 236 5.15 -13.66 18.07
C ILE A 236 6.42 -13.55 18.90
N ASP A 237 7.38 -14.45 18.71
CA ASP A 237 8.62 -14.45 19.47
C ASP A 237 9.42 -13.15 19.23
N VAL A 238 9.54 -12.70 17.98
CA VAL A 238 10.18 -11.41 17.64
C VAL A 238 9.51 -10.22 18.34
N LEU A 239 8.16 -10.18 18.39
CA LEU A 239 7.44 -9.11 19.07
C LEU A 239 7.59 -9.16 20.58
N LEU A 240 7.48 -10.34 21.19
CA LEU A 240 7.64 -10.51 22.64
C LEU A 240 9.06 -10.14 23.09
N GLU A 241 10.09 -10.54 22.33
CA GLU A 241 11.48 -10.17 22.57
C GLU A 241 11.71 -8.65 22.53
N ALA A 242 10.94 -7.95 21.68
CA ALA A 242 10.99 -6.49 21.58
C ALA A 242 10.08 -5.77 22.60
N GLY A 243 9.42 -6.49 23.51
CA GLY A 243 8.52 -5.90 24.52
C GLY A 243 7.11 -5.59 23.99
N GLY A 244 6.67 -6.31 22.96
CA GLY A 244 5.31 -6.25 22.44
C GLY A 244 4.29 -6.76 23.45
N GLU A 245 3.32 -5.92 23.77
CA GLU A 245 2.20 -6.21 24.65
C GLU A 245 1.05 -6.83 23.85
N THR A 246 0.25 -7.67 24.50
CA THR A 246 -1.00 -8.17 23.93
C THR A 246 -2.07 -8.27 24.99
N ARG A 247 -3.33 -8.09 24.59
CA ARG A 247 -4.47 -8.40 25.46
C ARG A 247 -4.63 -9.91 25.73
N TYR A 248 -3.99 -10.75 24.92
CA TYR A 248 -4.00 -12.21 25.02
C TYR A 248 -2.91 -12.76 25.94
N ASP A 249 -2.52 -12.01 26.98
CA ASP A 249 -1.41 -12.33 27.90
C ASP A 249 -1.77 -13.44 28.91
N ALA A 250 -2.11 -14.60 28.38
CA ALA A 250 -2.29 -15.83 29.14
C ALA A 250 -1.21 -16.85 28.71
N PRO A 251 -0.34 -17.34 29.61
CA PRO A 251 0.76 -18.23 29.26
C PRO A 251 0.34 -19.46 28.45
N ALA A 252 -0.81 -20.06 28.78
CA ALA A 252 -1.35 -21.21 28.05
C ALA A 252 -1.82 -20.84 26.63
N VAL A 253 -2.44 -19.67 26.45
CA VAL A 253 -2.88 -19.17 25.13
C VAL A 253 -1.66 -18.86 24.27
N LEU A 254 -0.65 -18.19 24.82
CA LEU A 254 0.61 -17.91 24.10
C LEU A 254 1.39 -19.18 23.78
N ALA A 255 1.39 -20.19 24.66
CA ALA A 255 2.00 -21.49 24.35
C ALA A 255 1.28 -22.19 23.19
N LEU A 256 -0.06 -22.18 23.20
CA LEU A 256 -0.89 -22.73 22.13
C LEU A 256 -0.65 -22.01 20.79
N LEU A 257 -0.72 -20.68 20.77
CA LEU A 257 -0.53 -19.86 19.56
C LEU A 257 0.87 -20.02 18.95
N ARG A 258 1.88 -20.34 19.77
CA ARG A 258 3.26 -20.61 19.32
C ARG A 258 3.53 -22.08 19.00
N GLY A 259 2.56 -22.97 19.18
CA GLY A 259 2.72 -24.41 18.99
C GLY A 259 3.67 -25.08 20.00
N ARG A 260 3.91 -24.46 21.17
CA ARG A 260 4.80 -24.99 22.22
C ARG A 260 4.04 -26.00 23.08
N LEU A 261 3.80 -27.17 22.52
CA LEU A 261 2.96 -28.21 23.14
C LEU A 261 3.53 -28.73 24.46
N ASP A 262 4.85 -28.87 24.59
CA ASP A 262 5.49 -29.31 25.85
C ASP A 262 5.23 -28.29 26.97
N THR A 263 5.42 -26.99 26.67
CA THR A 263 5.11 -25.91 27.62
C THR A 263 3.61 -25.89 27.97
N LEU A 264 2.74 -26.14 27.00
CA LEU A 264 1.30 -26.22 27.27
C LEU A 264 0.96 -27.43 28.15
N ALA A 265 1.61 -28.58 27.93
CA ALA A 265 1.45 -29.78 28.75
C ALA A 265 1.91 -29.52 30.19
N ASP A 266 3.10 -28.93 30.39
CA ASP A 266 3.61 -28.57 31.71
C ASP A 266 2.65 -27.62 32.46
N LEU A 267 2.06 -26.65 31.74
CA LEU A 267 1.07 -25.73 32.30
C LEU A 267 -0.23 -26.46 32.70
N ILE A 268 -0.71 -27.39 31.88
CA ILE A 268 -1.91 -28.21 32.18
C ILE A 268 -1.64 -29.17 33.33
N ASP A 269 -0.46 -29.77 33.41
CA ASP A 269 -0.07 -30.66 34.52
C ASP A 269 0.00 -29.89 35.85
N ALA A 270 0.46 -28.62 35.80
CA ALA A 270 0.46 -27.73 36.96
C ALA A 270 -0.95 -27.23 37.36
N ASP A 271 -1.83 -26.99 36.38
CA ASP A 271 -3.23 -26.59 36.59
C ASP A 271 -4.18 -27.31 35.60
N PRO A 272 -4.69 -28.50 35.97
CA PRO A 272 -5.60 -29.26 35.11
C PRO A 272 -6.92 -28.54 34.79
N GLY A 273 -7.28 -27.51 35.58
CA GLY A 273 -8.46 -26.68 35.34
C GLY A 273 -8.36 -25.84 34.07
N LEU A 274 -7.15 -25.59 33.56
CA LEU A 274 -6.90 -24.82 32.33
C LEU A 274 -7.63 -25.36 31.10
N VAL A 275 -7.83 -26.68 31.02
CA VAL A 275 -8.51 -27.33 29.89
C VAL A 275 -9.97 -26.87 29.73
N ASN A 276 -10.61 -26.44 30.83
CA ASN A 276 -12.01 -25.98 30.83
C ASN A 276 -12.14 -24.46 31.08
N LYS A 277 -11.01 -23.74 31.11
CA LYS A 277 -11.01 -22.30 31.40
C LYS A 277 -11.42 -21.51 30.16
N SER A 278 -12.41 -20.64 30.31
CA SER A 278 -12.72 -19.60 29.32
C SER A 278 -11.80 -18.41 29.51
N PHE A 279 -11.28 -17.85 28.42
CA PHE A 279 -10.44 -16.66 28.43
C PHE A 279 -11.26 -15.49 27.86
N SER A 280 -11.81 -14.66 28.74
CA SER A 280 -12.66 -13.51 28.37
C SER A 280 -11.99 -12.53 27.41
N GLU A 281 -10.66 -12.47 27.44
CA GLU A 281 -9.82 -11.67 26.57
C GLU A 281 -9.77 -12.16 25.11
N LEU A 282 -10.23 -13.40 24.86
CA LEU A 282 -10.40 -13.99 23.52
C LEU A 282 -11.82 -13.83 22.93
N ASP A 283 -12.80 -13.40 23.73
CA ASP A 283 -14.21 -13.19 23.31
C ASP A 283 -14.44 -11.80 22.67
#